data_AF-A0A821T6V9-F1
#
_entry.id   AF-A0A821T6V9-F1
#
_cell.length_a   1.000
_cell.length_b   1.000
_cell.length_c   1.000
_cell.angle_alpha   90.00
_cell.angle_beta   90.00
_cell.angle_gamma   90.00
#
_symmetry.space_group_name_H-M   'P 1'
#
loop_
_entity.id
_entity.type
_entity.pdbx_description
1 polymer ?
#
loop_
_entity_poly.entity_id
_entity_poly.type
_entity_poly.pdbx_seq_one_letter_code
_entity_poly.pdbx_strand_id
1 'polypeptide(L)'
;MWQKGAASGVAIAGGNGGGEELNKLRYSDSLFVYEKTNTLYVSDTLHNRILNFTNGSSDGITVAGQQGDESSAKILSRRPTNVFVDDCETLYVADTAYDRIQNFLKGSFGDITVAGGYGEGSNASQFNQPWTVKLDQYNNMYIVDTFNGRIQKWGPNDSAGVTIICGNGFRDKPNQLWFSYSLALDSEGNIFVSDLGNRRIQKFNILSETNSC
;
A
#
# COMPACT_ATOMS: atom_id res chain seq x y z
N MET A 1 2.28 -25.20 3.57
CA MET A 1 3.63 -25.20 4.17
C MET A 1 4.62 -25.68 3.11
N TRP A 2 5.50 -24.81 2.63
CA TRP A 2 6.58 -25.25 1.73
C TRP A 2 7.48 -26.20 2.51
N GLN A 3 7.60 -27.45 2.06
CA GLN A 3 8.52 -28.39 2.69
C GLN A 3 9.95 -27.85 2.52
N LYS A 4 10.76 -27.99 3.59
CA LYS A 4 12.18 -27.65 3.55
C LYS A 4 12.83 -28.39 2.38
N GLY A 5 13.32 -27.66 1.37
CA GLY A 5 13.93 -28.23 0.16
C GLY A 5 13.06 -28.19 -1.10
N ALA A 6 11.91 -27.51 -1.09
CA ALA A 6 11.16 -27.29 -2.32
C ALA A 6 11.98 -26.52 -3.37
N ALA A 7 12.05 -27.06 -4.59
CA ALA A 7 12.94 -26.59 -5.64
C ALA A 7 12.27 -25.68 -6.69
N SER A 8 10.95 -25.47 -6.62
CA SER A 8 10.21 -24.72 -7.63
C SER A 8 8.97 -24.03 -7.08
N GLY A 9 8.72 -22.79 -7.51
CA GLY A 9 7.46 -22.06 -7.32
C GLY A 9 6.34 -22.52 -8.26
N VAL A 10 5.09 -22.14 -7.96
CA VAL A 10 3.95 -22.26 -8.88
C VAL A 10 3.37 -20.86 -9.09
N ALA A 11 3.13 -20.47 -10.34
CA ALA A 11 2.40 -19.25 -10.64
C ALA A 11 0.91 -19.43 -10.29
N ILE A 12 0.41 -18.65 -9.34
CA ILE A 12 -0.99 -18.69 -8.89
C ILE A 12 -1.78 -17.42 -9.26
N ALA A 13 -1.10 -16.43 -9.86
CA ALA A 13 -1.66 -15.21 -10.40
C ALA A 13 -0.73 -14.70 -11.51
N GLY A 14 -1.27 -14.36 -12.68
CA GLY A 14 -0.47 -13.98 -13.84
C GLY A 14 0.27 -15.17 -14.49
N GLY A 15 1.44 -14.91 -15.09
CA GLY A 15 2.27 -15.94 -15.74
C GLY A 15 1.90 -16.27 -17.19
N ASN A 16 0.86 -15.62 -17.74
CA ASN A 16 0.33 -15.87 -19.09
C ASN A 16 0.81 -14.84 -20.14
N GLY A 17 2.00 -14.28 -19.97
CA GLY A 17 2.56 -13.24 -20.83
C GLY A 17 1.95 -11.85 -20.60
N GLY A 18 2.21 -10.93 -21.53
CA GLY A 18 1.66 -9.57 -21.51
C GLY A 18 0.25 -9.49 -22.10
N GLY A 19 -0.54 -8.51 -21.65
CA GLY A 19 -1.91 -8.23 -22.10
C GLY A 19 -2.81 -7.81 -20.95
N GLU A 20 -4.01 -7.32 -21.28
CA GLU A 20 -4.96 -6.72 -20.33
C GLU A 20 -5.95 -7.75 -19.73
N GLU A 21 -5.87 -9.02 -20.14
CA GLU A 21 -6.73 -10.08 -19.63
C GLU A 21 -6.55 -10.30 -18.11
N LEU A 22 -7.59 -10.79 -17.43
CA LEU A 22 -7.62 -10.90 -15.96
C LEU A 22 -6.70 -12.00 -15.41
N ASN A 23 -6.12 -12.82 -16.27
CA ASN A 23 -5.10 -13.81 -15.94
C ASN A 23 -3.67 -13.35 -16.30
N LYS A 24 -3.49 -12.06 -16.61
CA LYS A 24 -2.21 -11.43 -16.91
C LYS A 24 -1.96 -10.23 -16.00
N LEU A 25 -0.68 -9.98 -15.72
CA LEU A 25 -0.20 -8.88 -14.89
C LEU A 25 0.87 -8.13 -15.68
N ARG A 26 0.87 -6.80 -15.66
CA ARG A 26 1.87 -5.99 -16.36
C ARG A 26 3.00 -5.55 -15.45
N TYR A 27 2.74 -5.22 -14.19
CA TYR A 27 3.72 -5.04 -13.10
C TYR A 27 3.04 -5.35 -11.78
N SER A 28 3.62 -6.19 -10.93
CA SER A 28 3.07 -6.52 -9.60
C SER A 28 3.97 -6.00 -8.49
N ASP A 29 3.69 -4.79 -8.02
CA ASP A 29 4.50 -4.12 -6.99
C ASP A 29 4.15 -4.56 -5.56
N SER A 30 2.90 -4.97 -5.31
CA SER A 30 2.43 -5.44 -4.00
C SER A 30 1.42 -6.56 -4.12
N LEU A 31 1.39 -7.37 -3.06
CA LEU A 31 0.35 -8.35 -2.81
C LEU A 31 -0.14 -8.29 -1.37
N PHE A 32 -1.34 -8.82 -1.13
CA PHE A 32 -1.89 -9.06 0.19
C PHE A 32 -2.66 -10.38 0.21
N VAL A 33 -2.37 -11.24 1.20
CA VAL A 33 -3.08 -12.51 1.39
C VAL A 33 -4.14 -12.30 2.47
N TYR A 34 -5.42 -12.41 2.09
CA TYR A 34 -6.53 -12.40 3.03
C TYR A 34 -6.88 -13.83 3.45
N GLU A 35 -6.28 -14.26 4.56
CA GLU A 35 -6.32 -15.65 5.04
C GLU A 35 -7.74 -16.17 5.31
N LYS A 36 -8.68 -15.31 5.74
CA LYS A 36 -10.06 -15.73 6.10
C LYS A 36 -10.83 -16.35 4.93
N THR A 37 -10.54 -15.91 3.70
CA THR A 37 -11.17 -16.45 2.48
C THR A 37 -10.17 -17.09 1.52
N ASN A 38 -8.90 -17.18 1.92
CA ASN A 38 -7.80 -17.64 1.07
C ASN A 38 -7.76 -16.91 -0.29
N THR A 39 -7.85 -15.58 -0.22
CA THR A 39 -7.87 -14.69 -1.39
C THR A 39 -6.57 -13.88 -1.47
N LEU A 40 -5.94 -13.89 -2.63
CA LEU A 40 -4.77 -13.09 -2.94
C LEU A 40 -5.19 -11.80 -3.65
N TYR A 41 -4.84 -10.65 -3.11
CA TYR A 41 -4.99 -9.35 -3.77
C TYR A 41 -3.64 -8.93 -4.35
N VAL A 42 -3.64 -8.47 -5.60
CA VAL A 42 -2.43 -8.10 -6.34
C VAL A 42 -2.64 -6.74 -6.98
N SER A 43 -1.68 -5.85 -6.79
CA SER A 43 -1.61 -4.62 -7.57
C SER A 43 -1.13 -4.94 -8.98
N ASP A 44 -1.93 -4.64 -10.00
CA ASP A 44 -1.52 -4.71 -11.40
C ASP A 44 -1.22 -3.28 -11.87
N THR A 45 -0.05 -2.81 -11.45
CA THR A 45 0.31 -1.39 -11.34
C THR A 45 0.25 -0.65 -12.66
N LEU A 46 0.67 -1.26 -13.77
CA LEU A 46 0.63 -0.61 -15.09
C LEU A 46 -0.69 -0.82 -15.85
N HIS A 47 -1.59 -1.64 -15.34
CA HIS A 47 -3.00 -1.69 -15.78
C HIS A 47 -3.91 -0.85 -14.87
N ASN A 48 -3.34 -0.12 -13.90
CA ASN A 48 -4.07 0.75 -12.99
C ASN A 48 -5.25 0.04 -12.29
N ARG A 49 -5.05 -1.21 -11.86
CA ARG A 49 -6.09 -2.02 -11.23
C ARG A 49 -5.55 -2.87 -10.09
N ILE A 50 -6.44 -3.25 -9.18
CA ILE A 50 -6.22 -4.33 -8.23
C ILE A 50 -7.06 -5.52 -8.66
N LEU A 51 -6.40 -6.67 -8.76
CA LEU A 51 -7.05 -7.96 -8.99
C LEU A 51 -7.08 -8.74 -7.68
N ASN A 52 -8.17 -9.47 -7.44
CA ASN A 52 -8.15 -10.56 -6.47
C ASN A 52 -8.16 -11.91 -7.19
N PHE A 53 -7.55 -12.92 -6.57
CA PHE A 53 -7.47 -14.29 -7.03
C PHE A 53 -7.87 -15.19 -5.87
N THR A 54 -9.01 -15.87 -6.00
CA THR A 54 -9.43 -16.89 -5.04
C THR A 54 -8.68 -18.19 -5.30
N ASN A 55 -8.49 -18.99 -4.25
CA ASN A 55 -7.76 -20.26 -4.35
C ASN A 55 -8.29 -21.16 -5.47
N GLY A 56 -7.40 -21.52 -6.41
CA GLY A 56 -7.71 -22.39 -7.55
C GLY A 56 -8.20 -21.66 -8.81
N SER A 57 -8.41 -20.35 -8.77
CA SER A 57 -8.81 -19.56 -9.94
C SER A 57 -7.62 -19.26 -10.84
N SER A 58 -7.80 -19.41 -12.16
CA SER A 58 -6.80 -18.99 -13.17
C SER A 58 -6.88 -17.50 -13.49
N ASP A 59 -8.06 -16.93 -13.35
CA ASP A 59 -8.39 -15.56 -13.72
C ASP A 59 -8.70 -14.76 -12.45
N GLY A 60 -8.21 -13.53 -12.42
CA GLY A 60 -8.52 -12.59 -11.34
C GLY A 60 -9.88 -11.91 -11.54
N ILE A 61 -10.30 -11.17 -10.52
CA ILE A 61 -11.45 -10.27 -10.60
C ILE A 61 -10.97 -8.86 -10.26
N THR A 62 -11.29 -7.88 -11.10
CA THR A 62 -11.03 -6.47 -10.79
C THR A 62 -11.86 -6.03 -9.60
N VAL A 63 -11.19 -5.65 -8.52
CA VAL A 63 -11.82 -5.17 -7.28
C VAL A 63 -11.60 -3.68 -7.03
N ALA A 64 -10.66 -3.07 -7.74
CA ALA A 64 -10.45 -1.62 -7.77
C ALA A 64 -9.71 -1.23 -9.05
N GLY A 65 -9.90 0.01 -9.52
CA GLY A 65 -9.36 0.44 -10.81
C GLY A 65 -10.23 0.01 -12.00
N GLN A 66 -9.76 0.24 -13.21
CA GLN A 66 -10.66 0.46 -14.34
C GLN A 66 -11.30 -0.81 -14.95
N GLN A 67 -12.56 -0.65 -15.38
CA GLN A 67 -12.99 -1.00 -16.75
C GLN A 67 -13.94 0.12 -17.28
N GLY A 68 -13.47 0.99 -18.21
CA GLY A 68 -14.27 2.04 -18.88
C GLY A 68 -13.90 3.52 -18.62
N ASP A 69 -14.02 4.37 -19.67
CA ASP A 69 -13.47 5.72 -19.93
C ASP A 69 -13.09 6.64 -18.76
N GLU A 70 -11.95 7.33 -18.96
CA GLU A 70 -11.20 8.26 -18.08
C GLU A 70 -12.00 9.44 -17.47
N SER A 71 -13.31 9.51 -17.69
CA SER A 71 -14.16 10.66 -17.34
C SER A 71 -14.91 10.53 -16.01
N SER A 72 -14.79 9.42 -15.30
CA SER A 72 -15.33 9.29 -13.94
C SER A 72 -14.18 9.30 -12.93
N ALA A 73 -14.26 10.21 -11.94
CA ALA A 73 -13.31 10.36 -10.83
C ALA A 73 -13.34 9.17 -9.84
N LYS A 74 -13.43 7.94 -10.36
CA LYS A 74 -13.88 6.73 -9.67
C LYS A 74 -12.95 5.52 -9.81
N ILE A 75 -11.67 5.77 -10.08
CA ILE A 75 -10.74 4.75 -10.58
C ILE A 75 -9.37 4.97 -9.93
N LEU A 76 -8.68 3.89 -9.57
CA LEU A 76 -7.23 3.94 -9.34
C LEU A 76 -6.59 4.53 -10.59
N SER A 77 -6.17 5.78 -10.49
CA SER A 77 -6.05 6.58 -11.71
C SER A 77 -4.66 6.41 -12.32
N ARG A 78 -3.61 6.11 -11.53
CA ARG A 78 -2.28 5.85 -12.08
C ARG A 78 -1.33 5.21 -11.07
N ARG A 79 -0.79 4.04 -11.42
CA ARG A 79 0.22 3.29 -10.65
C ARG A 79 -0.21 2.99 -9.20
N PRO A 80 -1.28 2.21 -8.98
CA PRO A 80 -1.53 1.65 -7.66
C PRO A 80 -0.36 0.73 -7.27
N THR A 81 0.25 0.98 -6.12
CA THR A 81 1.42 0.21 -5.66
C THR A 81 1.03 -0.72 -4.53
N ASN A 82 0.90 -0.24 -3.30
CA ASN A 82 0.53 -1.10 -2.18
C ASN A 82 -0.95 -1.42 -2.14
N VAL A 83 -1.23 -2.67 -1.73
CA VAL A 83 -2.55 -3.18 -1.41
C VAL A 83 -2.57 -3.71 0.03
N PHE A 84 -3.60 -3.34 0.78
CA PHE A 84 -3.88 -3.85 2.12
C PHE A 84 -5.38 -4.11 2.26
N VAL A 85 -5.77 -5.15 3.00
CA VAL A 85 -7.17 -5.48 3.23
C VAL A 85 -7.40 -5.60 4.73
N ASP A 86 -8.39 -4.88 5.25
CA ASP A 86 -8.76 -4.95 6.67
C ASP A 86 -9.68 -6.14 6.98
N ASP A 87 -10.02 -6.30 8.26
CA ASP A 87 -10.85 -7.40 8.72
C ASP A 87 -12.27 -7.42 8.16
N CYS A 88 -12.77 -6.28 7.67
CA CYS A 88 -14.06 -6.10 7.02
C CYS A 88 -13.99 -6.28 5.50
N GLU A 89 -12.85 -6.72 4.97
CA GLU A 89 -12.56 -6.81 3.52
C GLU A 89 -12.61 -5.46 2.80
N THR A 90 -12.38 -4.36 3.52
CA THR A 90 -12.11 -3.07 2.89
C THR A 90 -10.69 -3.07 2.35
N LEU A 91 -10.57 -2.77 1.07
CA LEU A 91 -9.29 -2.63 0.38
C LEU A 91 -8.76 -1.21 0.59
N TYR A 92 -7.49 -1.06 0.95
CA TYR A 92 -6.77 0.21 0.98
C TYR A 92 -5.65 0.16 -0.05
N VAL A 93 -5.58 1.19 -0.87
CA VAL A 93 -4.65 1.25 -2.01
C VAL A 93 -3.92 2.58 -1.99
N ALA A 94 -2.60 2.53 -2.14
CA ALA A 94 -1.81 3.70 -2.46
C ALA A 94 -1.94 4.00 -3.96
N ASP A 95 -2.69 5.04 -4.31
CA ASP A 95 -2.81 5.57 -5.68
C ASP A 95 -1.64 6.53 -5.92
N THR A 96 -0.44 5.94 -6.03
CA THR A 96 0.84 6.59 -5.80
C THR A 96 1.07 7.81 -6.68
N ALA A 97 0.70 7.77 -7.96
CA ALA A 97 0.92 8.92 -8.84
C ALA A 97 -0.14 10.03 -8.70
N TYR A 98 -1.13 9.85 -7.82
CA TYR A 98 -2.15 10.85 -7.45
C TYR A 98 -2.04 11.28 -5.97
N ASP A 99 -0.93 10.95 -5.31
CA ASP A 99 -0.60 11.44 -3.96
C ASP A 99 -1.71 11.23 -2.92
N ARG A 100 -2.34 10.06 -2.96
CA ARG A 100 -3.47 9.72 -2.09
C ARG A 100 -3.54 8.24 -1.74
N ILE A 101 -4.24 7.97 -0.64
CA ILE A 101 -4.71 6.64 -0.27
C ILE A 101 -6.21 6.58 -0.50
N GLN A 102 -6.66 5.53 -1.16
CA GLN A 102 -8.08 5.26 -1.40
C GLN A 102 -8.51 3.99 -0.70
N ASN A 103 -9.76 3.95 -0.23
CA ASN A 103 -10.37 2.70 0.18
C ASN A 103 -11.51 2.26 -0.77
N PHE A 104 -11.74 0.95 -0.83
CA PHE A 104 -12.80 0.32 -1.61
C PHE A 104 -13.48 -0.71 -0.72
N LEU A 105 -14.77 -0.52 -0.45
CA LEU A 105 -15.58 -1.48 0.30
C LEU A 105 -15.80 -2.74 -0.54
N LYS A 106 -15.85 -3.91 0.11
CA LYS A 106 -16.13 -5.17 -0.57
C LYS A 106 -17.40 -5.09 -1.42
N GLY A 107 -17.28 -5.46 -2.70
CA GLY A 107 -18.39 -5.45 -3.66
C GLY A 107 -18.81 -4.04 -4.14
N SER A 108 -18.08 -3.00 -3.72
CA SER A 108 -18.26 -1.63 -4.20
C SER A 108 -17.11 -1.25 -5.13
N PHE A 109 -17.43 -0.48 -6.17
CA PHE A 109 -16.45 0.26 -6.97
C PHE A 109 -16.30 1.71 -6.50
N GLY A 110 -16.97 2.09 -5.39
CA GLY A 110 -16.85 3.40 -4.79
C GLY A 110 -15.50 3.55 -4.11
N ASP A 111 -14.73 4.54 -4.56
CA ASP A 111 -13.48 4.99 -3.97
C ASP A 111 -13.74 6.15 -3.03
N ILE A 112 -13.18 6.06 -1.81
CA ILE A 112 -13.11 7.21 -0.91
C ILE A 112 -11.63 7.52 -0.73
N THR A 113 -11.24 8.75 -1.04
CA THR A 113 -9.93 9.25 -0.62
C THR A 113 -9.95 9.40 0.89
N VAL A 114 -9.19 8.55 1.57
CA VAL A 114 -9.16 8.47 3.05
C VAL A 114 -7.93 9.16 3.64
N ALA A 115 -6.91 9.44 2.81
CA ALA A 115 -5.77 10.27 3.18
C ALA A 115 -5.14 10.89 1.93
N GLY A 116 -4.57 12.09 2.06
CA GLY A 116 -3.94 12.79 0.94
C GLY A 116 -4.97 13.39 -0.04
N GLY A 117 -4.60 13.49 -1.32
CA GLY A 117 -5.49 13.99 -2.38
C GLY A 117 -5.54 15.52 -2.53
N TYR A 118 -4.70 16.25 -1.79
CA TYR A 118 -4.55 17.71 -1.89
C TYR A 118 -3.35 18.12 -2.78
N GLY A 119 -2.99 17.25 -3.72
CA GLY A 119 -1.83 17.39 -4.60
C GLY A 119 -0.49 17.04 -3.93
N GLU A 120 0.56 16.99 -4.75
CA GLU A 120 1.93 16.78 -4.30
C GLU A 120 2.35 17.88 -3.30
N GLY A 121 2.93 17.48 -2.18
CA GLY A 121 3.48 18.42 -1.20
C GLY A 121 3.85 17.79 0.13
N SER A 122 4.36 18.60 1.05
CA SER A 122 4.85 18.17 2.36
C SER A 122 3.94 18.60 3.53
N ASN A 123 2.81 19.25 3.27
CA ASN A 123 1.84 19.58 4.32
C ASN A 123 1.24 18.32 4.95
N ALA A 124 0.57 18.48 6.09
CA ALA A 124 -0.02 17.37 6.85
C ALA A 124 -1.08 16.58 6.05
N SER A 125 -1.79 17.24 5.13
CA SER A 125 -2.79 16.62 4.25
C SER A 125 -2.26 16.27 2.85
N GLN A 126 -0.98 16.48 2.56
CA GLN A 126 -0.37 16.23 1.25
C GLN A 126 0.64 15.08 1.32
N PHE A 127 0.86 14.42 0.20
CA PHE A 127 1.88 13.38 0.03
C PHE A 127 2.77 13.69 -1.18
N ASN A 128 3.88 12.98 -1.30
CA ASN A 128 4.70 12.91 -2.49
C ASN A 128 5.03 11.44 -2.79
N GLN A 129 4.23 10.88 -3.70
CA GLN A 129 4.16 9.48 -4.10
C GLN A 129 4.14 8.51 -2.90
N PRO A 130 3.03 8.47 -2.14
CA PRO A 130 2.88 7.53 -1.06
C PRO A 130 2.92 6.11 -1.63
N TRP A 131 3.65 5.21 -0.97
CA TRP A 131 3.86 3.86 -1.51
C TRP A 131 3.15 2.76 -0.74
N THR A 132 3.24 2.76 0.59
CA THR A 132 2.63 1.73 1.44
C THR A 132 1.64 2.32 2.41
N VAL A 133 0.52 1.63 2.62
CA VAL A 133 -0.44 1.86 3.70
C VAL A 133 -0.61 0.58 4.53
N LYS A 134 -0.58 0.70 5.85
CA LYS A 134 -0.99 -0.37 6.78
C LYS A 134 -1.92 0.20 7.83
N LEU A 135 -2.80 -0.64 8.36
CA LEU A 135 -3.67 -0.28 9.47
C LEU A 135 -3.23 -0.98 10.75
N ASP A 136 -3.37 -0.31 11.89
CA ASP A 136 -3.37 -0.97 13.19
C ASP A 136 -4.78 -1.48 13.56
N GLN A 137 -4.89 -2.15 14.71
CA GLN A 137 -6.16 -2.70 15.23
C GLN A 137 -7.23 -1.65 15.53
N TYR A 138 -6.88 -0.36 15.55
CA TYR A 138 -7.80 0.76 15.75
C TYR A 138 -8.14 1.47 14.44
N ASN A 139 -7.77 0.88 13.30
CA ASN A 139 -7.90 1.44 11.95
C ASN A 139 -7.12 2.75 11.74
N ASN A 140 -6.08 3.02 12.53
CA ASN A 140 -5.16 4.11 12.17
C ASN A 140 -4.30 3.65 11.00
N MET A 141 -4.23 4.47 9.96
CA MET A 141 -3.37 4.27 8.80
C MET A 141 -1.96 4.77 9.08
N TYR A 142 -0.98 3.98 8.68
CA TYR A 142 0.45 4.30 8.66
C TYR A 142 0.90 4.29 7.21
N ILE A 143 1.32 5.44 6.73
CA ILE A 143 1.55 5.70 5.31
C ILE A 143 3.01 6.06 5.10
N VAL A 144 3.68 5.33 4.21
CA VAL A 144 5.02 5.66 3.74
C VAL A 144 4.90 6.75 2.69
N ASP A 145 5.26 7.99 3.05
CA ASP A 145 5.27 9.15 2.16
C ASP A 145 6.68 9.31 1.56
N THR A 146 6.91 8.53 0.49
CA THR A 146 8.23 8.11 0.00
C THR A 146 9.20 9.26 -0.27
N PHE A 147 8.80 10.23 -1.09
CA PHE A 147 9.70 11.31 -1.51
C PHE A 147 9.77 12.44 -0.49
N ASN A 148 8.83 12.49 0.45
CA ASN A 148 8.92 13.34 1.63
C ASN A 148 9.71 12.69 2.78
N GLY A 149 10.21 11.45 2.61
CA GLY A 149 11.08 10.79 3.59
C GLY A 149 10.44 10.63 4.97
N ARG A 150 9.13 10.37 5.04
CA ARG A 150 8.40 10.33 6.32
C ARG A 150 7.37 9.23 6.39
N ILE A 151 6.99 8.87 7.60
CA ILE A 151 5.82 8.05 7.90
C ILE A 151 4.75 8.94 8.52
N GLN A 152 3.58 8.94 7.89
CA GLN A 152 2.40 9.70 8.32
C GLN A 152 1.41 8.75 8.99
N LYS A 153 0.89 9.14 10.16
CA LYS A 153 -0.23 8.48 10.83
C LYS A 153 -1.52 9.25 10.57
N TRP A 154 -2.59 8.56 10.21
CA TRP A 154 -3.93 9.11 10.00
C TRP A 154 -4.95 8.26 10.74
N GLY A 155 -5.79 8.87 11.57
CA GLY A 155 -6.99 8.24 12.11
C GLY A 155 -8.10 8.11 11.05
N PRO A 156 -9.12 7.26 11.27
CA PRO A 156 -10.19 7.00 10.29
C PRO A 156 -10.98 8.23 9.81
N ASN A 157 -10.99 9.31 10.59
CA ASN A 157 -11.75 10.54 10.28
C ASN A 157 -10.88 11.79 10.28
N ASP A 158 -9.56 11.62 10.27
CA ASP A 158 -8.64 12.76 10.27
C ASP A 158 -8.65 13.45 8.91
N SER A 159 -8.63 14.78 8.91
CA SER A 159 -8.49 15.59 7.69
C SER A 159 -7.02 15.83 7.31
N ALA A 160 -6.10 15.50 8.20
CA ALA A 160 -4.66 15.67 8.03
C ALA A 160 -3.88 14.67 8.89
N GLY A 161 -2.71 14.26 8.42
CA GLY A 161 -1.86 13.31 9.12
C GLY A 161 -0.94 13.94 10.15
N VAL A 162 -0.43 13.10 11.04
CA VAL A 162 0.65 13.42 11.97
C VAL A 162 1.92 12.71 11.52
N THR A 163 3.02 13.46 11.39
CA THR A 163 4.31 12.87 11.08
C THR A 163 4.84 12.19 12.34
N ILE A 164 4.95 10.86 12.31
CA ILE A 164 5.39 10.06 13.46
C ILE A 164 6.83 9.56 13.31
N ILE A 165 7.37 9.59 12.10
CA ILE A 165 8.76 9.33 11.78
C ILE A 165 9.11 10.28 10.64
N CYS A 166 10.02 11.21 10.87
CA CYS A 166 10.53 12.09 9.82
C CYS A 166 11.89 11.61 9.30
N GLY A 167 12.38 12.28 8.26
CA GLY A 167 13.72 12.06 7.78
C GLY A 167 13.93 12.51 6.33
N ASN A 168 14.51 13.67 6.12
CA ASN A 168 14.99 14.08 4.80
C ASN A 168 16.52 14.04 4.79
N GLY A 169 17.12 12.86 4.91
CA GLY A 169 18.57 12.78 5.12
C GLY A 169 19.22 11.46 4.69
N PHE A 170 20.38 11.60 4.07
CA PHE A 170 21.27 10.49 3.72
C PHE A 170 22.14 10.15 4.93
N ARG A 171 22.23 8.85 5.23
CA ARG A 171 23.30 8.17 5.99
C ARG A 171 23.53 8.40 7.49
N ASP A 172 23.07 9.46 8.17
CA ASP A 172 23.74 9.78 9.44
C ASP A 172 22.91 9.70 10.74
N LYS A 173 21.57 9.65 10.71
CA LYS A 173 20.76 9.61 11.97
C LYS A 173 19.67 8.52 12.02
N PRO A 174 19.32 7.97 13.22
CA PRO A 174 18.27 6.95 13.40
C PRO A 174 16.85 7.40 13.01
N ASN A 175 16.62 8.71 12.86
CA ASN A 175 15.36 9.31 12.45
C ASN A 175 15.49 10.01 11.09
N GLN A 176 16.24 9.37 10.17
CA GLN A 176 16.33 9.80 8.78
C GLN A 176 15.93 8.63 7.88
N LEU A 177 14.95 8.87 7.02
CA LEU A 177 14.50 7.95 5.99
C LEU A 177 14.94 8.50 4.64
N TRP A 178 15.14 7.62 3.66
CA TRP A 178 15.45 8.01 2.30
C TRP A 178 14.84 6.99 1.34
N PHE A 179 13.88 7.43 0.52
CA PHE A 179 13.19 6.58 -0.47
C PHE A 179 12.64 5.28 0.13
N SER A 180 12.05 5.36 1.32
CA SER A 180 11.39 4.21 1.93
C SER A 180 10.17 3.81 1.12
N TYR A 181 9.97 2.50 0.88
CA TYR A 181 8.80 2.02 0.12
C TYR A 181 7.83 1.19 0.94
N SER A 182 8.30 0.50 1.99
CA SER A 182 7.48 -0.45 2.75
C SER A 182 7.66 -0.31 4.25
N LEU A 183 6.57 -0.56 4.97
CA LEU A 183 6.56 -0.70 6.42
C LEU A 183 5.80 -1.95 6.88
N ALA A 184 6.13 -2.44 8.07
CA ALA A 184 5.39 -3.46 8.79
C ALA A 184 5.12 -3.02 10.23
N LEU A 185 4.01 -3.50 10.79
CA LEU A 185 3.62 -3.30 12.17
C LEU A 185 3.72 -4.64 12.92
N ASP A 186 4.24 -4.62 14.15
CA ASP A 186 4.09 -5.76 15.06
C ASP A 186 2.90 -5.57 16.01
N SER A 187 2.59 -6.60 16.81
CA SER A 187 1.48 -6.59 17.76
C SER A 187 1.66 -5.60 18.92
N GLU A 188 2.87 -5.11 19.15
CA GLU A 188 3.17 -4.07 20.15
C GLU A 188 3.03 -2.66 19.55
N GLY A 189 2.73 -2.55 18.25
CA GLY A 189 2.64 -1.30 17.52
C GLY A 189 3.98 -0.72 17.12
N ASN A 190 5.09 -1.48 17.19
CA ASN A 190 6.35 -1.01 16.63
C ASN A 190 6.27 -0.99 15.11
N ILE A 191 6.92 0.00 14.49
CA ILE A 191 7.05 0.11 13.03
C ILE A 191 8.43 -0.37 12.60
N PHE A 192 8.46 -1.21 11.57
CA PHE A 192 9.67 -1.56 10.84
C PHE A 192 9.60 -0.92 9.46
N VAL A 193 10.57 -0.07 9.11
CA VAL A 193 10.62 0.61 7.81
C VAL A 193 11.77 0.08 6.98
N SER A 194 11.49 -0.22 5.71
CA SER A 194 12.52 -0.41 4.69
C SER A 194 13.06 0.94 4.24
N ASP A 195 14.18 1.36 4.82
CA ASP A 195 14.86 2.61 4.50
C ASP A 195 15.82 2.38 3.31
N LEU A 196 15.21 2.17 2.14
CA LEU A 196 15.86 1.63 0.95
C LEU A 196 17.09 2.42 0.53
N GLY A 197 16.98 3.75 0.46
CA GLY A 197 18.08 4.61 0.00
C GLY A 197 19.27 4.63 0.94
N ASN A 198 19.01 4.47 2.24
CA ASN A 198 20.05 4.28 3.25
C ASN A 198 20.48 2.81 3.42
N ARG A 199 19.87 1.87 2.69
CA ARG A 199 20.23 0.45 2.63
C ARG A 199 20.13 -0.25 3.98
N ARG A 200 19.10 0.08 4.75
CA ARG A 200 18.88 -0.48 6.10
C ARG A 200 17.40 -0.73 6.38
N ILE A 201 17.13 -1.48 7.43
CA ILE A 201 15.80 -1.61 8.05
C ILE A 201 15.88 -0.92 9.41
N GLN A 202 14.89 -0.09 9.73
CA GLN A 202 14.82 0.59 11.03
C GLN A 202 13.57 0.16 11.79
N LYS A 203 13.71 -0.09 13.10
CA LYS A 203 12.60 -0.34 14.03
C LYS A 203 12.36 0.93 14.84
N PHE A 204 11.11 1.38 14.93
CA PHE A 204 10.67 2.51 15.73
C PHE A 204 9.63 2.05 16.74
N ASN A 205 9.82 2.45 18.00
CA ASN A 205 8.82 2.26 19.06
C ASN A 205 7.99 3.53 19.17
N ILE A 206 6.72 3.47 18.77
CA ILE A 206 5.86 4.66 18.67
C ILE A 206 5.04 4.92 19.94
N LEU A 207 5.15 4.06 20.95
CA LEU A 207 4.51 4.26 22.26
C LEU A 207 5.36 5.12 23.20
N SER A 208 6.63 5.34 22.88
CA SER A 208 7.42 6.38 23.53
C SER A 208 7.17 7.72 22.83
N GLU A 209 6.67 8.72 23.55
CA GLU A 209 6.34 10.10 23.10
C GLU A 209 7.52 10.88 22.47
N THR A 210 8.64 10.23 22.13
CA THR A 210 9.89 10.88 21.72
C THR A 210 10.13 10.88 20.20
N ASN A 211 9.20 10.35 19.40
CA ASN A 211 9.38 10.23 17.95
C ASN A 211 8.60 11.26 17.11
N SER A 212 7.90 12.22 17.74
CA SER A 212 7.29 13.32 16.98
C SER A 212 8.36 14.27 16.46
N CYS A 213 8.36 14.43 15.14
CA CYS A 213 8.83 15.64 14.48
C CYS A 213 7.61 16.55 14.28
#